data_AF-A0AAW2N818-F1
#
_entry.id   AF-A0AAW2N818-F1
#
_cell.length_a   1.000
_cell.length_b   1.000
_cell.length_c   1.000
_cell.angle_alpha   90.00
_cell.angle_beta   90.00
_cell.angle_gamma   90.00
#
_symmetry.space_group_name_H-M   'P 1'
#
loop_
_entity.id
_entity.type
_entity.pdbx_description
1 polymer ?
#
loop_
_entity_poly.entity_id
_entity_poly.type
_entity_poly.pdbx_seq_one_letter_code
_entity_poly.pdbx_strand_id
1 'polypeptide(L)'
;MDKPWLSNMDATCLLCHTHLETHQHLFFGCMYSQLYLLEIRRQMRFPWPYRDWMVGINWETRRWRGKHIVNASYRCLLASLTYHVWQERNHRRFQGIKQMAA
;
A
#
# COMPACT_ATOMS: atom_id res chain seq x y z
N MET A 1 -10.02 0.62 30.27
CA MET A 1 -8.82 1.16 29.58
C MET A 1 -9.15 1.20 28.10
N ASP A 2 -9.87 2.23 27.69
CA ASP A 2 -10.33 2.35 26.31
C ASP A 2 -9.24 3.04 25.51
N LYS A 3 -8.59 2.27 24.65
CA LYS A 3 -7.55 2.74 23.75
C LYS A 3 -8.19 3.76 22.78
N PRO A 4 -7.90 5.07 22.86
CA PRO A 4 -8.62 6.09 22.07
C PRO A 4 -8.43 5.92 20.55
N TRP A 5 -7.37 5.21 20.13
CA TRP A 5 -7.16 4.85 18.73
C TRP A 5 -8.02 3.67 18.24
N LEU A 6 -8.76 3.01 19.13
CA LEU A 6 -9.72 1.95 18.83
C LEU A 6 -11.17 2.49 18.73
N SER A 7 -11.46 3.69 19.22
CA SER A 7 -12.84 4.18 19.40
C SER A 7 -13.49 4.81 18.18
N ASN A 8 -12.83 4.83 17.02
CA ASN A 8 -13.42 5.25 15.74
C ASN A 8 -12.83 4.41 14.60
N MET A 9 -13.10 3.10 14.60
CA MET A 9 -12.90 2.29 13.40
C MET A 9 -14.09 2.48 12.48
N ASP A 10 -14.19 3.67 11.88
CA ASP A 10 -14.75 3.69 10.53
C ASP A 10 -13.89 2.74 9.72
N ALA A 11 -14.46 1.59 9.38
CA ALA A 11 -13.74 0.57 8.62
C ALA A 11 -13.47 1.05 7.18
N THR A 12 -13.88 2.26 6.84
CA THR A 12 -13.59 2.96 5.60
C THR A 12 -12.09 3.28 5.48
N CYS A 13 -11.54 3.08 4.29
CA CYS A 13 -10.15 3.34 3.97
C CYS A 13 -9.79 4.82 4.19
N LEU A 14 -8.76 5.07 5.00
CA LEU A 14 -8.29 6.42 5.32
C LEU A 14 -7.63 7.14 4.13
N LEU A 15 -7.33 6.41 3.04
CA LEU A 15 -6.72 6.99 1.86
C LEU A 15 -7.75 7.55 0.86
N CYS A 16 -8.87 6.86 0.67
CA CYS A 16 -9.88 7.22 -0.34
C CYS A 16 -11.25 7.58 0.25
N HIS A 17 -11.49 7.29 1.53
CA HIS A 17 -12.75 7.55 2.24
C HIS A 17 -14.03 7.00 1.58
N THR A 18 -13.91 6.01 0.69
CA THR A 18 -15.03 5.53 -0.15
C THR A 18 -15.35 4.04 0.01
N HIS A 19 -14.37 3.22 0.38
CA HIS A 19 -14.52 1.76 0.46
C HIS A 19 -13.99 1.21 1.77
N LEU A 20 -14.39 -0.01 2.12
CA LEU A 20 -13.83 -0.75 3.26
C LEU A 20 -12.30 -0.92 3.13
N GLU A 21 -11.58 -0.59 4.20
CA GLU A 21 -10.15 -0.81 4.35
C GLU A 21 -9.87 -2.30 4.51
N THR A 22 -9.41 -2.92 3.43
CA THR A 22 -8.84 -4.27 3.42
C THR A 22 -7.43 -4.19 2.85
N HIS A 23 -6.56 -5.19 3.06
CA HIS A 23 -5.25 -5.20 2.39
C HIS A 23 -5.39 -5.13 0.86
N GLN A 24 -6.38 -5.84 0.29
CA GLN A 24 -6.67 -5.80 -1.13
C GLN A 24 -6.99 -4.38 -1.60
N HIS A 25 -7.92 -3.72 -0.91
CA HIS A 25 -8.27 -2.34 -1.23
C HIS A 25 -7.07 -1.41 -1.01
N LEU A 26 -6.46 -1.41 0.18
CA LEU A 26 -5.40 -0.49 0.55
C LEU A 26 -4.24 -0.47 -0.46
N PHE A 27 -3.81 -1.63 -0.97
CA PHE A 27 -2.65 -1.71 -1.85
C PHE A 27 -2.99 -1.76 -3.35
N PHE A 28 -4.10 -2.38 -3.75
CA PHE A 28 -4.41 -2.61 -5.17
C PHE A 28 -5.77 -2.07 -5.63
N GLY A 29 -6.72 -1.86 -4.73
CA GLY A 29 -8.07 -1.36 -5.06
C GLY A 29 -8.31 0.13 -4.75
N CYS A 30 -7.43 0.76 -3.98
CA CYS A 30 -7.57 2.13 -3.54
C CYS A 30 -7.12 3.06 -4.66
N MET A 31 -7.98 4.01 -5.04
CA MET A 31 -7.66 5.00 -6.07
C MET A 31 -6.35 5.72 -5.78
N TYR A 32 -6.08 6.07 -4.51
CA TYR A 32 -4.81 6.67 -4.10
C TYR A 32 -3.62 5.78 -4.48
N SER A 33 -3.62 4.52 -4.05
CA SER A 33 -2.53 3.57 -4.30
C SER A 33 -2.40 3.21 -5.78
N GLN A 34 -3.51 3.15 -6.53
CA GLN A 34 -3.52 2.87 -7.96
C GLN A 34 -2.81 3.96 -8.78
N LEU A 35 -2.90 5.24 -8.38
CA LEU A 35 -2.19 6.32 -9.06
C LEU A 35 -0.66 6.13 -8.98
N TYR A 36 -0.14 5.77 -7.81
CA TYR A 36 1.28 5.48 -7.65
C TYR A 36 1.70 4.22 -8.43
N LEU A 37 0.89 3.17 -8.37
CA LEU A 37 1.12 1.95 -9.15
C LEU A 37 1.16 2.22 -10.66
N LEU A 38 0.27 3.08 -11.16
CA LEU A 38 0.23 3.46 -12.57
C LEU A 38 1.48 4.23 -12.98
N GLU A 39 1.91 5.22 -12.20
CA GLU A 39 3.11 5.99 -12.51
C GLU A 39 4.37 5.12 -12.47
N ILE A 40 4.48 4.26 -11.45
CA ILE A 40 5.55 3.26 -11.37
C ILE A 40 5.54 2.37 -12.62
N ARG A 41 4.38 1.87 -13.04
CA ARG A 41 4.24 1.05 -14.24
C ARG A 41 4.64 1.79 -15.50
N ARG A 42 4.36 3.09 -15.58
CA ARG A 42 4.76 3.93 -16.73
C ARG A 42 6.28 4.08 -16.81
N GLN A 43 6.94 4.19 -15.65
CA GLN A 43 8.40 4.31 -15.56
C GLN A 43 9.11 2.97 -15.80
N MET A 44 8.45 1.88 -15.40
CA MET A 44 8.93 0.52 -15.57
C MET A 44 8.61 0.04 -16.99
N ARG A 45 9.62 -0.30 -17.79
CA ARG A 45 9.43 -0.91 -19.14
C ARG A 45 8.94 -2.37 -19.08
N PHE A 46 8.17 -2.73 -18.06
CA PHE A 46 7.69 -4.08 -17.83
C PHE A 46 6.21 -4.08 -17.46
N PRO A 47 5.42 -4.97 -18.09
CA PRO A 47 4.01 -5.09 -17.76
C PRO A 47 3.85 -5.76 -16.40
N TRP A 48 3.67 -4.96 -15.34
CA TRP A 48 3.21 -5.47 -14.05
C TRP A 48 1.77 -5.98 -14.18
N PRO A 49 1.46 -7.26 -13.95
CA PRO A 49 0.10 -7.76 -14.11
C PRO A 49 -0.80 -7.22 -12.99
N TYR A 50 -1.98 -6.71 -13.34
CA TYR A 50 -3.02 -6.37 -12.36
C TYR A 50 -3.52 -7.70 -11.78
N ARG A 51 -3.25 -7.97 -10.49
CA ARG A 51 -3.64 -9.20 -9.81
C ARG A 51 -4.14 -8.86 -8.41
N ASP A 52 -5.05 -9.67 -7.90
CA ASP A 52 -5.40 -9.69 -6.48
C ASP A 52 -4.16 -9.84 -5.60
N TRP A 53 -4.14 -9.20 -4.43
CA TRP A 53 -3.01 -9.11 -3.50
C TRP A 53 -2.32 -10.45 -3.28
N MET A 54 -3.09 -11.47 -2.89
CA MET A 54 -2.53 -12.79 -2.65
C MET A 54 -1.95 -13.44 -3.92
N VAL A 55 -2.59 -13.20 -5.07
CA VAL A 55 -2.16 -13.77 -6.36
C VAL A 55 -0.93 -13.04 -6.89
N GLY A 56 -0.88 -11.71 -6.75
CA GLY A 56 0.26 -10.86 -7.07
C GLY A 56 1.47 -11.26 -6.24
N ILE A 57 1.39 -11.15 -4.92
CA ILE A 57 2.50 -11.47 -4.01
C ILE A 57 3.03 -12.90 -4.23
N ASN A 58 2.16 -13.91 -4.37
CA ASN A 58 2.60 -15.29 -4.60
C ASN A 58 3.26 -15.48 -5.98
N TRP A 59 2.74 -14.83 -7.03
CA TRP A 59 3.36 -14.86 -8.35
C TRP A 59 4.73 -14.17 -8.34
N GLU A 60 4.83 -13.00 -7.71
CA GLU A 60 6.04 -12.17 -7.62
C GLU A 60 7.15 -12.86 -6.84
N THR A 61 6.83 -13.43 -5.68
CA THR A 61 7.77 -14.20 -4.85
C THR A 61 8.28 -15.47 -5.54
N ARG A 62 7.55 -16.01 -6.53
CA ARG A 62 8.01 -17.11 -7.38
C ARG A 62 8.81 -16.62 -8.59
N ARG A 63 8.37 -15.54 -9.22
CA ARG A 63 8.94 -15.01 -10.46
C ARG A 63 10.27 -14.28 -10.25
N TRP A 64 10.40 -13.50 -9.18
CA TRP A 64 11.56 -12.64 -8.92
C TRP A 64 12.52 -13.21 -7.89
N ARG A 65 12.80 -14.51 -8.02
CA ARG A 65 13.81 -15.20 -7.20
C ARG A 65 15.22 -14.95 -7.76
N GLY A 66 16.23 -15.12 -6.91
CA GLY A 66 17.64 -15.00 -7.30
C GLY A 66 18.23 -13.59 -7.19
N LYS A 67 19.48 -13.45 -7.63
CA LYS A 67 20.32 -12.25 -7.45
C LYS A 67 20.34 -11.33 -8.67
N HIS A 68 19.61 -11.65 -9.73
CA HIS A 68 19.58 -10.82 -10.93
C HIS A 68 19.06 -9.42 -10.58
N ILE A 69 19.75 -8.38 -11.08
CA ILE A 69 19.48 -6.98 -10.69
C ILE A 69 18.02 -6.60 -10.89
N VAL A 70 17.42 -7.02 -12.01
CA VAL A 70 16.00 -6.79 -12.31
C VAL A 70 15.09 -7.34 -11.20
N ASN A 71 15.37 -8.56 -10.71
CA ASN A 71 14.59 -9.19 -9.64
C ASN A 71 14.80 -8.48 -8.29
N ALA A 72 15.99 -7.96 -8.03
CA ALA A 72 16.25 -7.12 -6.86
C ALA A 72 15.46 -5.79 -6.95
N SER A 73 15.52 -5.11 -8.09
CA SER A 73 14.78 -3.86 -8.34
C SER A 73 13.27 -4.03 -8.14
N TYR A 74 12.68 -5.12 -8.64
CA TYR A 74 11.25 -5.40 -8.43
C TYR A 74 10.88 -5.56 -6.95
N ARG A 75 11.67 -6.32 -6.19
CA ARG A 75 11.44 -6.51 -4.75
C ARG A 75 11.57 -5.19 -3.99
N CYS A 76 12.58 -4.39 -4.32
CA CYS A 76 12.75 -3.05 -3.75
C CYS A 76 11.54 -2.16 -4.06
N LEU A 77 11.07 -2.17 -5.30
CA LEU A 77 9.92 -1.38 -5.72
C LEU A 77 8.64 -1.75 -4.97
N LEU A 78 8.34 -3.05 -4.86
CA LEU A 78 7.19 -3.54 -4.10
C LEU A 78 7.27 -3.14 -2.62
N ALA A 79 8.46 -3.30 -2.03
CA ALA A 79 8.71 -2.91 -0.64
C ALA A 79 8.51 -1.39 -0.44
N SER A 80 9.06 -0.57 -1.34
CA SER A 80 8.89 0.88 -1.31
C SER A 80 7.43 1.29 -1.44
N LEU A 81 6.68 0.73 -2.39
CA LEU A 81 5.24 1.00 -2.55
C LEU A 81 4.48 0.67 -1.27
N THR A 82 4.67 -0.55 -0.75
CA THR A 82 4.00 -1.04 0.47
C THR A 82 4.30 -0.10 1.64
N TYR A 83 5.56 0.30 1.78
CA TYR A 83 6.00 1.21 2.83
C TYR A 83 5.36 2.59 2.71
N HIS A 84 5.36 3.19 1.51
CA HIS A 84 4.79 4.54 1.31
C HIS A 84 3.27 4.57 1.51
N VAL A 85 2.55 3.54 1.06
CA VAL A 85 1.10 3.40 1.31
C VAL A 85 0.83 3.27 2.81
N TRP A 86 1.58 2.42 3.52
CA TRP A 86 1.47 2.27 4.96
C TRP A 86 1.79 3.56 5.72
N GLN A 87 2.86 4.25 5.31
CA GLN A 87 3.32 5.50 5.92
C GLN A 87 2.24 6.58 5.78
N GLU A 88 1.70 6.78 4.58
CA GLU A 88 0.64 7.77 4.34
C GLU A 88 -0.62 7.45 5.14
N ARG A 89 -1.06 6.19 5.12
CA ARG A 89 -2.25 5.76 5.86
C ARG A 89 -2.09 6.03 7.36
N ASN A 90 -0.92 5.72 7.92
CA ASN A 90 -0.62 6.01 9.31
C ASN A 90 -0.51 7.52 9.56
N HIS A 91 0.08 8.26 8.63
CA HIS A 91 0.14 9.71 8.74
C HIS A 91 -1.26 10.30 8.89
N ARG A 92 -2.21 9.95 8.02
CA ARG A 92 -3.62 10.39 8.14
C ARG A 92 -4.30 9.91 9.43
N ARG A 93 -4.02 8.68 9.87
CA ARG A 93 -4.56 8.15 11.14
C ARG A 93 -4.07 8.94 12.36
N PHE A 94 -2.81 9.39 12.34
CA PHE A 94 -2.16 10.00 13.49
C PHE A 94 -1.97 11.52 13.36
N GLN A 95 -2.30 12.14 12.22
CA GLN A 95 -2.25 13.59 12.01
C GLN A 95 -3.16 14.35 13.00
N GLY A 96 -4.32 13.78 13.36
CA GLY A 96 -5.20 14.33 14.41
C GLY A 96 -4.70 14.13 15.85
N ILE A 97 -3.69 13.28 16.08
CA ILE A 97 -3.11 13.03 17.41
C ILE A 97 -1.94 14.00 17.71
N LYS A 98 -1.35 14.62 16.68
CA LYS A 98 -0.26 15.59 16.85
C LYS A 98 -0.70 17.01 17.28
N GLN A 99 -2.00 17.32 17.31
CA GLN A 99 -2.49 18.65 17.73
C GLN A 99 -2.99 18.76 19.17
N MET A 100 -2.87 17.70 19.99
CA MET A 100 -3.21 17.75 21.42
C MET A 100 -1.99 17.76 22.35
N ALA A 101 -0.92 18.41 21.92
CA ALA A 101 0.16 18.84 22.80
C ALA A 101 0.28 20.36 22.67
N ALA A 102 -0.62 21.07 23.36
CA ALA A 102 -0.47 22.46 23.75
C ALA A 102 0.02 22.49 25.20
#